data_AF-A0A943STE7-F1
#
_entry.id   AF-A0A943STE7-F1
#
_cell.length_a   1.000
_cell.length_b   1.000
_cell.length_c   1.000
_cell.angle_alpha   90.00
_cell.angle_beta   90.00
_cell.angle_gamma   90.00
#
_symmetry.space_group_name_H-M   'P 1'
#
loop_
_entity.id
_entity.type
_entity.pdbx_description
1 polymer ?
#
loop_
_entity_poly.entity_id
_entity_poly.type
_entity_poly.pdbx_seq_one_letter_code
_entity_poly.pdbx_strand_id
1 'polypeptide(L)'
;MAKSNLQGINTSDGAIGIELNEQEELILKANNIVIACRQAISHISGAITALPDVSSEGIFKQYISKDKDLNFYTVKAQEMETLASILHQHAVDTYKEFVDMDNIQAIQIANFILNAKAPLTSPISAEQQKELSNTQAYIRKNPKESFEKIKDALQGKPVSTDQSNPESTEQE
;
A
#
# COMPACT_ATOMS: atom_id res chain seq x y z
N MET A 1 -13.59 -17.60 22.18
CA MET A 1 -12.48 -17.14 21.31
C MET A 1 -12.29 -18.20 20.25
N ALA A 2 -12.84 -17.99 19.06
CA ALA A 2 -12.65 -18.90 17.95
C ALA A 2 -11.20 -18.80 17.48
N LYS A 3 -10.55 -19.95 17.26
CA LYS A 3 -9.22 -19.99 16.65
C LYS A 3 -9.40 -19.68 15.17
N SER A 4 -8.77 -18.61 14.68
CA SER A 4 -8.72 -18.29 13.26
C SER A 4 -8.09 -19.47 12.50
N ASN A 5 -8.87 -20.11 11.63
CA ASN A 5 -8.45 -21.24 10.78
C ASN A 5 -8.12 -20.76 9.35
N LEU A 6 -7.85 -19.48 9.15
CA LEU A 6 -7.46 -18.96 7.85
C LEU A 6 -5.95 -19.13 7.69
N GLN A 7 -5.56 -20.13 6.89
CA GLN A 7 -4.19 -20.30 6.42
C GLN A 7 -3.69 -18.96 5.91
N GLY A 8 -2.51 -18.56 6.38
CA GLY A 8 -1.86 -17.30 6.08
C GLY A 8 -2.02 -16.95 4.61
N ILE A 9 -2.65 -15.80 4.36
CA ILE A 9 -2.73 -15.24 3.02
C ILE A 9 -1.28 -15.02 2.60
N ASN A 10 -0.79 -15.84 1.68
CA ASN A 10 0.45 -15.59 0.97
C ASN A 10 0.28 -14.24 0.28
N THR A 11 0.76 -13.18 0.94
CA THR A 11 0.80 -11.84 0.40
C THR A 11 1.70 -11.88 -0.82
N SER A 12 1.09 -11.83 -2.00
CA SER A 12 1.75 -11.70 -3.30
C SER A 12 2.89 -10.67 -3.23
N ASP A 13 4.16 -11.09 -3.34
CA ASP A 13 5.44 -10.38 -3.59
C ASP A 13 5.71 -8.95 -3.03
N GLY A 14 4.79 -8.36 -2.25
CA GLY A 14 4.74 -6.93 -1.96
C GLY A 14 4.01 -6.54 -0.68
N ALA A 15 3.70 -7.48 0.22
CA ALA A 15 3.20 -7.14 1.56
C ALA A 15 3.82 -8.02 2.65
N ILE A 16 3.95 -7.45 3.85
CA ILE A 16 4.47 -8.18 5.01
C ILE A 16 3.39 -9.12 5.57
N GLY A 17 3.73 -10.40 5.74
CA GLY A 17 2.85 -11.42 6.30
C GLY A 17 3.01 -11.52 7.82
N ILE A 18 2.34 -10.64 8.55
CA ILE A 18 2.28 -10.69 10.02
C ILE A 18 0.88 -11.11 10.43
N GLU A 19 0.80 -12.03 11.39
CA GLU A 19 -0.47 -12.51 11.93
C GLU A 19 -1.18 -11.36 12.66
N LEU A 20 -2.32 -10.97 12.09
CA LEU A 20 -3.27 -10.05 12.69
C LEU A 20 -4.45 -10.83 13.27
N ASN A 21 -5.14 -10.24 14.23
CA ASN A 21 -6.46 -10.73 14.60
C ASN A 21 -7.50 -10.41 13.51
N GLU A 22 -8.67 -11.05 13.59
CA GLU A 22 -9.70 -10.95 12.55
C GLU A 22 -10.20 -9.51 12.33
N GLN A 23 -10.30 -8.72 13.41
CA GLN A 23 -10.76 -7.33 13.36
C GLN A 23 -9.70 -6.41 12.73
N GLU A 24 -8.43 -6.58 13.08
CA GLU A 24 -7.29 -5.88 12.47
C GLU A 24 -7.19 -6.21 10.98
N GLU A 25 -7.36 -7.48 10.62
CA GLU A 25 -7.33 -7.94 9.24
C GLU A 25 -8.49 -7.36 8.42
N LEU A 26 -9.69 -7.27 9.00
CA LEU A 26 -10.86 -6.64 8.37
C LEU A 26 -10.59 -5.16 8.07
N ILE A 27 -10.08 -4.41 9.04
CA ILE A 27 -9.73 -2.99 8.85
C ILE A 27 -8.69 -2.84 7.73
N LEU A 28 -7.63 -3.67 7.75
CA LEU A 28 -6.58 -3.65 6.75
C LEU A 28 -7.11 -3.97 5.34
N LYS A 29 -7.91 -5.03 5.20
CA LYS A 29 -8.52 -5.42 3.92
C LYS A 29 -9.46 -4.35 3.38
N ALA A 30 -10.28 -3.74 4.24
CA ALA A 30 -11.15 -2.64 3.83
C ALA A 30 -10.34 -1.45 3.28
N ASN A 31 -9.22 -1.10 3.92
CA ASN A 31 -8.31 -0.08 3.41
C ASN A 31 -7.67 -0.47 2.07
N ASN A 32 -7.27 -1.73 1.90
CA ASN A 32 -6.70 -2.20 0.62
C ASN A 32 -7.70 -2.07 -0.53
N ILE A 33 -9.00 -2.25 -0.29
CA ILE A 33 -10.05 -2.02 -1.29
C ILE A 33 -10.11 -0.52 -1.67
N VAL A 34 -10.00 0.40 -0.70
CA VAL A 34 -9.93 1.85 -0.97
C VAL A 34 -8.74 2.18 -1.88
N ILE A 35 -7.56 1.65 -1.55
CA ILE A 35 -6.33 1.85 -2.32
C ILE A 35 -6.51 1.32 -3.76
N ALA A 36 -7.06 0.12 -3.92
CA ALA A 36 -7.32 -0.47 -5.23
C ALA A 36 -8.29 0.38 -6.06
N CYS A 37 -9.34 0.94 -5.45
CA CYS A 37 -10.26 1.84 -6.13
C CYS A 37 -9.56 3.12 -6.61
N ARG A 38 -8.68 3.71 -5.78
CA ARG A 38 -7.88 4.88 -6.17
C ARG A 38 -6.96 4.60 -7.35
N GLN A 39 -6.30 3.43 -7.35
CA GLN A 39 -5.49 2.99 -8.47
C GLN A 39 -6.33 2.82 -9.74
N ALA A 40 -7.52 2.22 -9.64
CA ALA A 40 -8.43 2.08 -10.77
C ALA A 40 -8.87 3.44 -11.34
N ILE A 41 -9.22 4.41 -10.49
CA ILE A 41 -9.54 5.79 -10.91
C ILE A 41 -8.37 6.39 -11.68
N SER A 42 -7.15 6.29 -11.15
CA SER A 42 -5.94 6.82 -11.79
C SER A 42 -5.67 6.17 -13.16
N HIS A 43 -5.78 4.84 -13.26
CA HIS A 43 -5.60 4.12 -14.51
C HIS A 43 -6.65 4.46 -15.57
N ILE A 44 -7.92 4.50 -15.19
CA ILE A 44 -9.03 4.88 -16.10
C ILE A 44 -8.83 6.31 -16.58
N SER A 45 -8.53 7.24 -15.66
CA SER A 45 -8.33 8.65 -16.00
C SER A 45 -7.12 8.82 -16.93
N GLY A 46 -6.01 8.16 -16.63
CA GLY A 46 -4.81 8.19 -17.48
C GLY A 46 -5.06 7.62 -18.88
N ALA A 47 -5.81 6.53 -18.99
CA ALA A 47 -6.20 5.96 -20.28
C ALA A 47 -7.09 6.93 -21.08
N ILE A 48 -8.08 7.56 -20.44
CA ILE A 48 -8.96 8.55 -21.07
C ILE A 48 -8.16 9.75 -21.59
N THR A 49 -7.20 10.24 -20.81
CA THR A 49 -6.34 11.36 -21.22
C THR A 49 -5.40 10.99 -22.38
N ALA A 50 -4.89 9.76 -22.42
CA ALA A 50 -3.98 9.31 -23.48
C ALA A 50 -4.69 8.94 -24.80
N LEU A 51 -5.98 8.59 -24.74
CA LEU A 51 -6.75 8.15 -25.91
C LEU A 51 -6.77 9.17 -27.05
N PRO A 52 -7.01 10.48 -26.83
CA PRO A 52 -6.92 11.51 -27.87
C PRO A 52 -5.57 11.58 -28.59
N ASP A 53 -4.47 11.40 -27.86
CA ASP A 53 -3.10 11.47 -28.42
C ASP A 53 -2.82 10.29 -29.36
N VAL A 54 -3.38 9.12 -29.06
CA VAL A 54 -3.22 7.89 -29.87
C VAL A 54 -4.28 7.78 -30.98
N SER A 55 -5.44 8.42 -30.82
CA SER A 55 -6.62 8.30 -31.69
C SER A 55 -6.89 9.54 -32.58
N SER A 56 -5.93 10.48 -32.68
CA SER A 56 -6.10 11.73 -33.42
C SER A 56 -6.49 11.54 -34.89
N GLU A 57 -6.19 10.38 -35.48
CA GLU A 57 -6.73 9.91 -36.76
C GLU A 57 -7.23 8.45 -36.66
N GLY A 58 -8.43 8.15 -37.16
CA GLY A 58 -8.93 6.77 -37.34
C GLY A 58 -10.29 6.44 -36.69
N ILE A 59 -10.67 5.16 -36.81
CA ILE A 59 -11.98 4.60 -36.44
C ILE A 59 -12.33 4.83 -34.96
N PHE A 60 -11.34 4.85 -34.06
CA PHE A 60 -11.54 5.02 -32.62
C PHE A 60 -12.22 6.35 -32.23
N LYS A 61 -11.95 7.45 -32.96
CA LYS A 61 -12.59 8.75 -32.72
C LYS A 61 -14.11 8.68 -32.90
N GLN A 62 -14.61 7.81 -33.78
CA GLN A 62 -16.04 7.63 -34.03
C GLN A 62 -16.73 6.79 -32.96
N TYR A 63 -16.00 5.90 -32.26
CA TYR A 63 -16.54 5.07 -31.18
C TYR A 63 -16.58 5.79 -29.83
N ILE A 64 -15.60 6.66 -29.55
CA ILE A 64 -15.54 7.43 -28.29
C ILE A 64 -16.58 8.56 -28.27
N SER A 65 -16.95 9.11 -29.44
CA SER A 65 -17.85 10.27 -29.54
C SER A 65 -19.34 9.96 -29.63
N LYS A 66 -19.73 8.69 -29.84
CA LYS A 66 -21.11 8.37 -30.25
C LYS A 66 -22.11 8.09 -29.11
N ASP A 67 -21.74 7.38 -28.04
CA ASP A 67 -22.77 6.85 -27.14
C ASP A 67 -22.56 7.07 -25.63
N LYS A 68 -21.33 7.24 -25.12
CA LYS A 68 -21.08 7.56 -23.70
C LYS A 68 -19.76 8.32 -23.52
N ASP A 69 -19.79 9.38 -22.72
CA ASP A 69 -18.57 10.01 -22.22
C ASP A 69 -17.78 8.99 -21.40
N LEU A 70 -16.53 8.71 -21.80
CA LEU A 70 -15.66 7.77 -21.09
C LEU A 70 -15.42 8.19 -19.64
N ASN A 71 -15.59 9.48 -19.31
CA ASN A 71 -15.56 9.98 -17.93
C ASN A 71 -16.60 9.30 -17.03
N PHE A 72 -17.66 8.72 -17.60
CA PHE A 72 -18.62 7.90 -16.85
C PHE A 72 -17.94 6.77 -16.06
N TYR A 73 -16.91 6.13 -16.63
CA TYR A 73 -16.17 5.07 -15.94
C TYR A 73 -15.34 5.61 -14.77
N THR A 74 -14.77 6.80 -14.92
CA THR A 74 -14.08 7.51 -13.81
C THR A 74 -15.05 7.79 -12.68
N VAL A 75 -16.25 8.30 -12.98
CA VAL A 75 -17.30 8.58 -11.99
C VAL A 75 -17.73 7.31 -11.27
N LYS A 76 -17.93 6.18 -11.98
CA LYS A 76 -18.27 4.90 -11.34
C LYS A 76 -17.17 4.36 -10.43
N ALA A 77 -15.91 4.54 -10.81
CA ALA A 77 -14.79 4.18 -9.95
C ALA A 77 -14.72 5.07 -8.69
N GLN A 78 -15.05 6.36 -8.79
CA GLN A 78 -15.15 7.28 -7.65
C GLN A 78 -16.30 6.92 -6.70
N GLU A 79 -17.47 6.53 -7.23
CA GLU A 79 -18.59 6.04 -6.41
C GLU A 79 -18.17 4.80 -5.60
N MET A 80 -17.44 3.87 -6.22
CA MET A 80 -16.93 2.67 -5.56
C MET A 80 -15.88 3.01 -4.49
N GLU A 81 -14.98 3.96 -4.76
CA GLU A 81 -13.99 4.45 -3.79
C GLU A 81 -14.65 5.09 -2.57
N THR A 82 -15.75 5.81 -2.78
CA THR A 82 -16.56 6.39 -1.70
C THR A 82 -17.17 5.30 -0.82
N LEU A 83 -17.81 4.28 -1.42
CA LEU A 83 -18.39 3.17 -0.67
C LEU A 83 -17.33 2.37 0.09
N ALA A 84 -16.18 2.11 -0.53
CA ALA A 84 -15.05 1.44 0.11
C ALA A 84 -14.53 2.26 1.30
N SER A 85 -14.45 3.59 1.17
CA SER A 85 -13.98 4.48 2.24
C SER A 85 -14.94 4.49 3.42
N ILE A 86 -16.24 4.52 3.16
CA ILE A 86 -17.27 4.42 4.22
C ILE A 86 -17.16 3.06 4.93
N LEU A 87 -17.02 1.96 4.18
CA LEU A 87 -16.86 0.63 4.77
C LEU A 87 -15.62 0.54 5.66
N HIS A 88 -14.48 1.05 5.19
CA HIS A 88 -13.24 1.08 5.96
C HIS A 88 -13.38 1.93 7.23
N GLN A 89 -13.93 3.14 7.11
CA GLN A 89 -14.15 4.02 8.25
C GLN A 89 -15.10 3.38 9.28
N HIS A 90 -16.17 2.73 8.81
CA HIS A 90 -17.09 2.01 9.68
C HIS A 90 -16.40 0.86 10.43
N ALA A 91 -15.53 0.10 9.77
CA ALA A 91 -14.74 -0.95 10.41
C ALA A 91 -13.79 -0.37 11.47
N VAL A 92 -13.11 0.75 11.17
CA VAL A 92 -12.25 1.46 12.14
C VAL A 92 -13.06 1.92 13.34
N ASP A 93 -14.17 2.63 13.13
CA ASP A 93 -14.96 3.16 14.24
C ASP A 93 -15.58 2.07 15.11
N THR A 94 -15.89 0.92 14.52
CA THR A 94 -16.43 -0.24 15.25
C THR A 94 -15.39 -0.92 16.12
N TYR A 95 -14.14 -1.05 15.63
CA TYR A 95 -13.15 -1.93 16.24
C TYR A 95 -11.94 -1.22 16.85
N LYS A 96 -11.74 0.09 16.66
CA LYS A 96 -10.54 0.82 17.11
C LYS A 96 -10.23 0.74 18.61
N GLU A 97 -11.24 0.54 19.46
CA GLU A 97 -11.06 0.38 20.91
C GLU A 97 -10.73 -1.07 21.31
N PHE A 98 -10.87 -2.02 20.38
CA PHE A 98 -10.71 -3.46 20.59
C PHE A 98 -9.45 -4.03 19.92
N VAL A 99 -8.72 -3.22 19.16
CA VAL A 99 -7.54 -3.64 18.39
C VAL A 99 -6.38 -2.70 18.61
N ASP A 100 -5.17 -3.17 18.30
CA ASP A 100 -3.98 -2.33 18.29
C ASP A 100 -3.86 -1.64 16.92
N MET A 101 -4.28 -0.38 16.86
CA MET A 101 -4.24 0.42 15.63
C MET A 101 -2.81 0.65 15.12
N ASP A 102 -1.79 0.57 15.98
CA ASP A 102 -0.39 0.73 15.57
C ASP A 102 0.07 -0.48 14.75
N ASN A 103 -0.44 -1.68 15.04
CA ASN A 103 -0.20 -2.87 14.21
C ASN A 103 -0.69 -2.64 12.77
N ILE A 104 -1.92 -2.11 12.65
CA ILE A 104 -2.56 -1.86 11.36
C ILE A 104 -1.77 -0.80 10.59
N GLN A 105 -1.40 0.31 11.24
CA GLN A 105 -0.63 1.38 10.63
C GLN A 105 0.77 0.92 10.22
N ALA A 106 1.45 0.14 11.05
CA ALA A 106 2.78 -0.39 10.74
C ALA A 106 2.76 -1.27 9.48
N ILE A 107 1.74 -2.12 9.32
CA ILE A 107 1.56 -2.93 8.10
C ILE A 107 1.23 -2.06 6.90
N GLN A 108 0.36 -1.06 7.05
CA GLN A 108 0.03 -0.14 5.97
C GLN A 108 1.28 0.61 5.46
N ILE A 109 2.14 1.07 6.36
CA ILE A 109 3.41 1.74 6.03
C ILE A 109 4.38 0.77 5.37
N ALA A 110 4.57 -0.42 5.93
CA ALA A 110 5.45 -1.43 5.35
C ALA A 110 5.01 -1.79 3.92
N ASN A 111 3.71 -2.00 3.71
CA ASN A 111 3.14 -2.29 2.40
C ASN A 111 3.27 -1.08 1.47
N PHE A 112 3.10 0.14 1.96
CA PHE A 112 3.33 1.35 1.17
C PHE A 112 4.78 1.41 0.66
N ILE A 113 5.76 1.17 1.51
CA ILE A 113 7.18 1.15 1.13
C ILE A 113 7.47 0.04 0.12
N LEU A 114 6.94 -1.18 0.35
CA LEU A 114 7.12 -2.32 -0.54
C LEU A 114 6.54 -2.10 -1.94
N ASN A 115 5.46 -1.34 -2.03
CA ASN A 115 4.76 -1.04 -3.28
C ASN A 115 5.09 0.33 -3.88
N ALA A 116 5.90 1.13 -3.19
CA ALA A 116 6.36 2.42 -3.68
C ALA A 116 7.15 2.23 -4.98
N LYS A 117 6.74 2.96 -6.02
CA LYS A 117 7.43 3.06 -7.30
C LYS A 117 7.92 4.48 -7.49
N ALA A 118 9.06 4.63 -8.16
CA ALA A 118 9.53 5.93 -8.60
C ALA A 118 8.42 6.66 -9.38
N PRO A 119 8.10 7.93 -9.05
CA PRO A 119 7.18 8.71 -9.86
C PRO A 119 7.72 8.81 -11.28
N LEU A 120 6.94 8.42 -12.29
CA LEU A 120 7.33 8.54 -13.70
C LEU A 120 7.61 9.99 -14.11
N THR A 121 7.11 10.95 -13.33
CA THR A 121 7.12 12.39 -13.60
C THR A 121 8.20 13.17 -12.85
N SER A 122 8.92 12.54 -11.91
CA SER A 122 10.01 13.19 -11.17
C SER A 122 11.25 12.30 -11.16
N PRO A 123 12.41 12.78 -11.67
CA PRO A 123 13.66 12.04 -11.56
C PRO A 123 14.09 12.02 -10.09
N ILE A 124 13.86 10.90 -9.42
CA ILE A 124 14.56 10.59 -8.17
C ILE A 124 16.02 10.31 -8.49
N SER A 125 16.93 10.68 -7.59
CA SER A 125 18.35 10.40 -7.80
C SER A 125 18.60 8.88 -7.83
N ALA A 126 19.66 8.46 -8.52
CA ALA A 126 20.07 7.05 -8.52
C ALA A 126 20.34 6.54 -7.09
N GLU A 127 20.80 7.42 -6.20
CA GLU A 127 21.02 7.14 -4.78
C GLU A 127 19.68 6.88 -4.06
N GLN A 128 18.67 7.74 -4.25
CA GLN A 128 17.34 7.56 -3.67
C GLN A 128 16.66 6.28 -4.16
N GLN A 129 16.78 5.96 -5.46
CA GLN A 129 16.27 4.71 -6.01
C GLN A 129 16.97 3.49 -5.39
N LYS A 130 18.28 3.58 -5.17
CA LYS A 130 19.07 2.51 -4.52
C LYS A 130 18.68 2.35 -3.05
N GLU A 131 18.51 3.44 -2.31
CA GLU A 131 18.05 3.41 -0.92
C GLU A 131 16.66 2.80 -0.77
N LEU A 132 15.71 3.18 -1.63
CA LEU A 132 14.37 2.59 -1.64
C LEU A 132 14.45 1.08 -1.92
N SER A 133 15.24 0.68 -2.93
CA SER A 133 15.41 -0.73 -3.29
C SER A 133 16.04 -1.55 -2.15
N ASN A 134 17.04 -1.00 -1.48
CA ASN A 134 17.67 -1.61 -0.30
C ASN A 134 16.68 -1.75 0.86
N THR A 135 15.88 -0.71 1.12
CA THR A 135 14.84 -0.70 2.16
C THR A 135 13.79 -1.78 1.86
N GLN A 136 13.30 -1.84 0.63
CA GLN A 136 12.35 -2.87 0.21
C GLN A 136 12.93 -4.29 0.34
N ALA A 137 14.20 -4.49 -0.04
CA ALA A 137 14.88 -5.77 0.12
C ALA A 137 15.03 -6.16 1.61
N TYR A 138 15.37 -5.20 2.46
CA TYR A 138 15.48 -5.40 3.90
C TYR A 138 14.13 -5.78 4.52
N ILE A 139 13.04 -5.08 4.17
CA ILE A 139 11.70 -5.39 4.67
C ILE A 139 11.27 -6.80 4.27
N ARG A 140 11.52 -7.19 3.01
CA ARG A 140 11.22 -8.56 2.53
C ARG A 140 12.01 -9.63 3.28
N LYS A 141 13.28 -9.35 3.62
CA LYS A 141 14.16 -10.29 4.33
C LYS A 141 13.82 -10.37 5.83
N ASN A 142 13.40 -9.27 6.44
CA ASN A 142 13.19 -9.13 7.88
C ASN A 142 11.80 -8.54 8.20
N PRO A 143 10.69 -9.22 7.85
CA PRO A 143 9.34 -8.66 7.93
C PRO A 143 8.91 -8.33 9.37
N LYS A 144 9.21 -9.21 10.34
CA LYS A 144 8.88 -9.01 11.76
C LYS A 144 9.66 -7.86 12.38
N GLU A 145 10.98 -7.83 12.17
CA GLU A 145 11.84 -6.76 12.69
C GLU A 145 11.47 -5.40 12.09
N SER A 146 11.16 -5.37 10.79
CA SER A 146 10.75 -4.15 10.11
C SER A 146 9.42 -3.62 10.64
N PHE A 147 8.47 -4.50 10.92
CA PHE A 147 7.21 -4.14 11.54
C PHE A 147 7.38 -3.52 12.92
N GLU A 148 8.16 -4.16 13.81
CA GLU A 148 8.40 -3.63 15.15
C GLU A 148 9.11 -2.27 15.08
N LYS A 149 10.11 -2.10 14.19
CA LYS A 149 10.78 -0.81 13.99
C LYS A 149 9.82 0.29 13.53
N ILE A 150 8.91 -0.03 12.60
CA ILE A 150 7.90 0.92 12.11
C ILE A 150 6.93 1.25 13.24
N LYS A 151 6.48 0.25 14.00
CA LYS A 151 5.58 0.41 15.14
C LYS A 151 6.18 1.28 16.25
N ASP A 152 7.44 1.02 16.63
CA ASP A 152 8.16 1.81 17.62
C ASP A 152 8.33 3.27 17.17
N ALA A 153 8.58 3.48 15.86
CA ALA A 153 8.67 4.82 15.29
C ALA A 153 7.33 5.58 15.36
N LEU A 154 6.18 4.90 15.16
CA LEU A 154 4.85 5.48 15.33
C LEU A 154 4.60 5.92 16.79
N GLN A 155 5.15 5.19 17.75
CA GLN A 155 5.04 5.47 19.18
C GLN A 155 6.06 6.51 19.69
N GLY A 156 6.92 7.04 18.80
CA GLY A 156 7.96 8.00 19.16
C GLY A 156 9.07 7.42 20.04
N LYS A 157 9.21 6.09 20.10
CA LYS A 157 10.32 5.44 20.79
C LYS A 157 11.60 5.60 19.97
N PRO A 158 12.77 5.76 20.61
CA PRO A 158 14.03 5.80 19.88
C PRO A 158 14.22 4.47 19.15
N VAL A 159 14.40 4.53 17.83
CA VAL A 159 14.73 3.37 17.00
C VAL A 159 16.01 2.75 17.58
N SER A 160 15.91 1.58 18.20
CA SER A 160 17.05 0.87 18.74
C SER A 160 17.96 0.47 17.58
N THR A 161 19.00 1.26 17.34
CA THR A 161 20.11 0.90 16.46
C THR A 161 20.95 -0.16 17.17
N ASP A 162 20.47 -1.40 17.20
CA ASP A 162 21.35 -2.54 17.44
C ASP A 162 22.16 -2.79 16.16
N GLN A 163 23.14 -1.91 15.93
CA GLN A 163 24.35 -2.31 15.24
C GLN A 163 25.17 -3.09 16.25
N SER A 164 24.97 -4.41 16.27
CA SER A 164 25.96 -5.34 16.79
C SER A 164 27.23 -5.16 15.97
N ASN A 165 28.11 -4.30 16.47
CA ASN A 165 29.50 -4.23 16.02
C ASN A 165 30.15 -5.55 16.50
N PRO A 166 30.64 -6.42 15.61
CA PRO A 166 31.37 -7.60 16.05
C PRO A 166 32.65 -7.15 16.76
N GLU A 167 32.92 -7.82 17.87
CA GLU A 167 34.12 -7.72 18.70
C GLU A 167 35.37 -7.24 17.95
N SER A 168 35.93 -6.11 18.39
CA SER A 168 37.37 -5.89 18.31
C SER A 168 37.97 -6.33 19.64
N THR A 169 38.25 -7.63 19.69
CA THR A 169 39.24 -8.27 20.56
C THR A 169 40.60 -7.60 20.36
N GLU A 170 41.34 -7.38 21.46
CA GLU A 170 42.81 -7.26 21.53
C GLU A 170 43.45 -6.04 20.80
N GLN A 171 44.50 -5.34 21.24
CA GLN A 171 45.63 -5.39 22.19
C GLN A 171 45.97 -3.88 22.44
N GLU A 172 46.68 -3.38 23.45
CA GLU A 172 47.76 -3.83 24.33
C GLU A 172 47.83 -2.83 25.51
#